data_AF-E5CGQ0-F1
#
_entry.id   AF-E5CGQ0-F1
#
_cell.length_a   1.000
_cell.length_b   1.000
_cell.length_c   1.000
_cell.angle_alpha   90.00
_cell.angle_beta   90.00
_cell.angle_gamma   90.00
#
_symmetry.space_group_name_H-M   'P 1'
#
loop_
_entity.id
_entity.type
_entity.pdbx_description
1 polymer ?
#
loop_
_entity_poly.entity_id
_entity_poly.type
_entity_poly.pdbx_seq_one_letter_code
_entity_poly.pdbx_strand_id
1 'polypeptide(L)'
;MEEKVEIKIDPRNYRIHGDENKRLIHKSLVECGAGRSVLADRDNVLIAGNGVYEEAQKLGLKVRIVESDGTELIVIKRKDLSTEDEKRKLLALADNHTSDTSRFNFSAIVDDFNLDMLGEWNLNIPNFNIDEDKLDDFFSGSTQPASKKEKVLICPFCGRNVYEKEDDDE
;
A
#
# COMPACT_ATOMS: atom_id res chain seq x y z
N MET A 1 26.16 -19.99 12.80
CA MET A 1 24.69 -19.91 12.65
C MET A 1 24.44 -18.75 11.72
N GLU A 2 23.86 -18.97 10.54
CA GLU A 2 23.41 -17.85 9.71
C GLU A 2 22.32 -17.11 10.48
N GLU A 3 22.52 -15.82 10.68
CA GLU A 3 21.49 -14.93 11.22
C GLU A 3 20.31 -14.95 10.26
N LYS A 4 19.15 -15.40 10.75
CA LYS A 4 17.94 -15.43 9.93
C LYS A 4 17.43 -13.99 9.85
N VAL A 5 17.68 -13.34 8.71
CA VAL A 5 17.16 -12.00 8.43
C VAL A 5 15.64 -12.04 8.50
N GLU A 6 15.08 -11.21 9.38
CA GLU A 6 13.64 -11.08 9.58
C GLU A 6 13.11 -9.93 8.72
N ILE A 7 12.19 -10.25 7.81
CA ILE A 7 11.44 -9.26 7.03
C ILE A 7 10.21 -8.83 7.84
N LYS A 8 10.01 -7.51 7.93
CA LYS A 8 8.97 -6.83 8.71
C LYS A 8 7.84 -6.37 7.81
N ILE A 9 6.61 -6.47 8.31
CA ILE A 9 5.45 -5.81 7.72
C ILE A 9 5.64 -4.29 7.86
N ASP A 10 5.32 -3.55 6.81
CA ASP A 10 5.36 -2.09 6.85
C ASP A 10 4.19 -1.54 7.68
N PRO A 11 4.47 -0.83 8.80
CA PRO A 11 3.42 -0.22 9.62
C PRO A 11 2.67 0.92 8.90
N ARG A 12 3.24 1.50 7.84
CA ARG A 12 2.65 2.58 7.02
C ARG A 12 2.25 2.11 5.62
N ASN A 13 1.99 0.81 5.43
CA ASN A 13 1.64 0.25 4.13
C ASN A 13 0.50 1.02 3.43
N TYR A 14 0.73 1.44 2.19
CA TYR A 14 -0.23 2.16 1.36
C TYR A 14 -1.40 1.29 0.90
N ARG A 15 -1.39 -0.02 1.14
CA ARG A 15 -2.53 -0.92 0.91
C ARG A 15 -3.11 -1.43 2.22
N ILE A 16 -4.43 -1.32 2.35
CA ILE A 16 -5.19 -1.91 3.45
C ILE A 16 -5.74 -3.26 3.00
N HIS A 17 -5.37 -4.31 3.73
CA HIS A 17 -5.78 -5.69 3.48
C HIS A 17 -6.85 -6.09 4.52
N GLY A 18 -8.11 -6.15 4.09
CA GLY A 18 -9.22 -6.65 4.92
C GLY A 18 -9.28 -8.19 4.94
N ASP A 19 -10.14 -8.74 5.80
CA ASP A 19 -10.25 -10.20 6.02
C ASP A 19 -10.56 -10.98 4.74
N GLU A 20 -11.46 -10.47 3.89
CA GLU A 20 -11.79 -11.13 2.63
C GLU A 20 -10.58 -11.15 1.67
N ASN A 21 -9.83 -10.06 1.60
CA ASN A 21 -8.62 -9.99 0.80
C ASN A 21 -7.58 -11.00 1.31
N LYS A 22 -7.33 -11.04 2.62
CA LYS A 22 -6.41 -12.00 3.25
C LYS A 22 -6.85 -13.44 3.02
N ARG A 23 -8.15 -13.73 3.14
CA ARG A 23 -8.72 -15.05 2.85
C ARG A 23 -8.44 -15.50 1.41
N LEU A 24 -8.59 -14.61 0.44
CA LEU A 24 -8.32 -14.91 -0.97
C LEU A 24 -6.81 -15.10 -1.24
N ILE A 25 -5.95 -14.27 -0.64
CA ILE A 25 -4.48 -14.45 -0.69
C ILE A 25 -4.09 -15.80 -0.10
N HIS A 26 -4.58 -16.13 1.09
CA HIS A 26 -4.33 -17.41 1.75
C HIS A 26 -4.77 -18.58 0.87
N LYS A 27 -5.98 -18.52 0.30
CA LYS A 27 -6.49 -19.55 -0.62
C LYS A 27 -5.56 -19.71 -1.84
N SER A 28 -5.13 -18.61 -2.45
CA SER A 28 -4.19 -18.63 -3.57
C SER A 28 -2.87 -19.30 -3.19
N LEU A 29 -2.29 -18.97 -2.04
CA LEU A 29 -1.05 -19.57 -1.56
C LEU A 29 -1.19 -21.08 -1.31
N VAL A 30 -2.31 -21.51 -0.72
CA VAL A 30 -2.58 -22.94 -0.47
C VAL A 30 -2.75 -23.72 -1.77
N GLU A 31 -3.57 -23.23 -2.69
CA GLU A 31 -3.93 -23.98 -3.91
C GLU A 31 -2.84 -23.90 -5.00
N CYS A 32 -2.18 -22.74 -5.11
CA CYS A 32 -1.27 -22.43 -6.22
C CYS A 32 0.22 -22.35 -5.81
N GLY A 33 0.49 -22.15 -4.51
CA GLY A 33 1.81 -21.72 -4.03
C GLY A 33 2.09 -20.25 -4.36
N ALA A 34 3.23 -19.74 -3.91
CA ALA A 34 3.65 -18.36 -4.21
C ALA A 34 3.80 -18.14 -5.73
N GLY A 35 3.22 -17.03 -6.22
CA GLY A 35 3.33 -16.54 -7.59
C GLY A 35 4.50 -15.57 -7.74
N ARG A 36 4.20 -14.28 -7.67
CA ARG A 36 5.22 -13.21 -7.69
C ARG A 36 5.95 -13.09 -6.34
N SER A 37 7.14 -12.47 -6.37
CA SER A 37 7.88 -12.12 -5.15
C SER A 37 7.25 -10.94 -4.42
N VAL A 38 7.70 -10.72 -3.19
CA VAL A 38 7.46 -9.49 -2.42
C VAL A 38 8.70 -8.59 -2.52
N LEU A 39 8.57 -7.32 -2.13
CA LEU A 39 9.65 -6.32 -2.20
C LEU A 39 9.88 -5.73 -0.82
N ALA A 40 11.13 -5.71 -0.37
CA ALA A 40 11.55 -5.08 0.88
C ALA A 40 12.65 -4.04 0.61
N ASP A 41 12.77 -3.07 1.51
CA ASP A 41 13.87 -2.11 1.52
C ASP A 41 15.12 -2.68 2.20
N ARG A 42 16.16 -1.84 2.28
CA ARG A 42 17.45 -2.18 2.92
C ARG A 42 17.37 -2.47 4.42
N ASP A 43 16.29 -2.03 5.07
CA ASP A 43 16.05 -2.17 6.52
C ASP A 43 15.13 -3.36 6.83
N ASN A 44 14.88 -4.19 5.80
CA ASN A 44 14.03 -5.37 5.81
C ASN A 44 12.54 -5.05 6.04
N VAL A 45 12.08 -3.87 5.65
CA VAL A 45 10.66 -3.47 5.72
C VAL A 45 10.01 -3.62 4.34
N LEU A 46 8.82 -4.22 4.28
CA LEU A 46 8.15 -4.51 3.00
C LEU A 46 7.58 -3.27 2.31
N ILE A 47 8.11 -2.95 1.14
CA ILE A 47 7.56 -1.94 0.22
C ILE A 47 6.28 -2.46 -0.45
N ALA A 48 6.26 -3.75 -0.85
CA ALA A 48 5.13 -4.34 -1.55
C ALA A 48 4.95 -5.83 -1.22
N GLY A 49 3.70 -6.30 -1.25
CA GLY A 49 3.36 -7.68 -0.94
C GLY A 49 3.15 -7.97 0.54
N ASN A 50 2.88 -6.94 1.36
CA ASN A 50 2.60 -7.05 2.80
C ASN A 50 1.56 -8.14 3.13
N GLY A 51 0.37 -8.11 2.52
CA GLY A 51 -0.66 -9.14 2.74
C GLY A 51 -0.22 -10.55 2.31
N VAL A 52 0.57 -10.67 1.24
CA VAL A 52 1.10 -11.97 0.77
C VAL A 52 2.11 -12.52 1.77
N TYR A 53 3.02 -11.68 2.27
CA TYR A 53 4.03 -12.10 3.25
C TYR A 53 3.38 -12.51 4.59
N GLU A 54 2.39 -11.75 5.06
CA GLU A 54 1.62 -12.08 6.27
C GLU A 54 1.00 -13.49 6.18
N GLU A 55 0.27 -13.78 5.10
CA GLU A 55 -0.37 -15.08 4.91
C GLU A 55 0.65 -16.20 4.64
N ALA A 56 1.74 -15.90 3.94
CA ALA A 56 2.83 -16.87 3.72
C ALA A 56 3.51 -17.28 5.03
N GLN A 57 3.68 -16.35 5.98
CA GLN A 57 4.21 -16.65 7.31
C GLN A 57 3.26 -17.53 8.11
N LYS A 58 1.94 -17.26 8.07
CA LYS A 58 0.93 -18.10 8.72
C LYS A 58 0.96 -19.55 8.20
N LEU A 59 1.26 -19.73 6.91
CA LEU A 59 1.44 -21.04 6.26
C LEU A 59 2.82 -21.67 6.50
N GLY A 60 3.76 -20.98 7.16
CA GLY A 60 5.11 -21.48 7.41
C GLY A 60 5.96 -21.63 6.14
N LEU A 61 5.67 -20.86 5.08
CA LEU A 61 6.43 -20.91 3.84
C LEU A 61 7.87 -20.43 4.07
N LYS A 62 8.84 -21.13 3.47
CA LYS A 62 10.25 -20.75 3.53
C LYS A 62 10.48 -19.48 2.70
N VAL A 63 11.16 -18.50 3.30
CA VAL A 63 11.54 -17.25 2.64
C VAL A 63 12.97 -17.36 2.12
N ARG A 64 13.18 -16.92 0.88
CA ARG A 64 14.52 -16.73 0.28
C ARG A 64 14.63 -15.26 -0.10
N ILE A 65 15.69 -14.61 0.37
CA ILE A 65 16.00 -13.22 0.05
C ILE A 65 16.94 -13.20 -1.16
N VAL A 66 16.69 -12.28 -2.08
CA VAL A 66 17.57 -11.96 -3.21
C VAL A 66 17.78 -10.45 -3.16
N GLU A 67 19.00 -10.02 -2.90
CA GLU A 67 19.34 -8.60 -2.86
C GLU A 67 19.44 -8.03 -4.28
N SER A 68 18.99 -6.79 -4.46
CA SER A 68 19.02 -6.04 -5.71
C SER A 68 19.09 -4.54 -5.39
N ASP A 69 19.72 -3.78 -6.26
CA ASP A 69 19.73 -2.32 -6.24
C ASP A 69 18.72 -1.69 -7.23
N GLY A 70 17.91 -2.53 -7.88
CA GLY A 70 16.91 -2.10 -8.85
C GLY A 70 17.43 -1.89 -10.27
N THR A 71 18.71 -2.17 -10.55
CA THR A 71 19.28 -2.04 -11.91
C THR A 71 19.00 -3.25 -12.81
N GLU A 72 18.60 -4.38 -12.23
CA GLU A 72 18.24 -5.61 -12.94
C GLU A 72 16.80 -6.07 -12.62
N LEU A 73 16.07 -6.53 -13.63
CA LEU A 73 14.76 -7.14 -13.45
C LEU A 73 14.89 -8.60 -13.00
N ILE A 74 14.47 -8.89 -11.77
CA ILE A 74 14.42 -10.26 -11.24
C ILE A 74 13.13 -10.96 -11.69
N VAL A 75 13.27 -12.07 -12.42
CA VAL A 75 12.13 -12.90 -12.87
C VAL A 75 12.05 -14.20 -12.07
N ILE A 76 10.92 -14.42 -11.39
CA ILE A 76 10.62 -15.68 -10.72
C ILE A 76 9.99 -16.67 -11.72
N LYS A 77 10.76 -17.69 -12.09
CA LYS A 77 10.29 -18.76 -13.00
C LYS A 77 9.84 -20.00 -12.22
N ARG A 78 8.52 -20.28 -12.23
CA ARG A 78 7.93 -21.54 -11.74
C ARG A 78 8.21 -22.67 -12.72
N LYS A 79 9.17 -23.54 -12.40
CA LYS A 79 9.57 -24.67 -13.26
C LYS A 79 8.57 -25.83 -13.26
N ASP A 80 7.64 -25.83 -12.31
CA ASP A 80 6.59 -26.83 -12.15
C ASP A 80 5.29 -26.49 -12.89
N LEU A 81 5.24 -25.35 -13.60
CA LEU A 81 4.06 -24.87 -14.30
C LEU A 81 4.33 -24.68 -15.80
N SER A 82 3.35 -25.03 -16.62
CA SER A 82 3.25 -24.81 -18.05
C SER A 82 2.06 -23.89 -18.39
N THR A 83 2.04 -23.35 -19.62
CA THR A 83 0.99 -22.43 -20.09
C THR A 83 -0.41 -23.02 -20.00
N GLU A 84 -0.54 -24.32 -20.29
CA GLU A 84 -1.84 -25.00 -20.34
C GLU A 84 -2.34 -25.51 -18.99
N ASP A 85 -1.50 -25.48 -17.95
CA ASP A 85 -1.87 -26.04 -16.65
C ASP A 85 -2.99 -25.23 -15.99
N GLU A 86 -4.02 -25.93 -15.54
CA GLU A 86 -5.14 -25.30 -14.81
C GLU A 86 -4.67 -24.57 -13.56
N LYS A 87 -3.69 -25.14 -12.83
CA LYS A 87 -3.06 -24.48 -11.68
C LYS A 87 -2.39 -23.15 -12.07
N ARG A 88 -1.76 -23.07 -13.24
CA ARG A 88 -1.13 -21.84 -13.75
C ARG A 88 -2.19 -20.80 -14.13
N LYS A 89 -3.30 -21.22 -14.75
CA LYS A 89 -4.43 -20.34 -15.09
C LYS A 89 -5.08 -19.77 -13.83
N LEU A 90 -5.33 -20.61 -12.82
CA LEU A 90 -5.87 -20.21 -11.53
C LEU A 90 -4.92 -19.27 -10.78
N LEU A 91 -3.61 -19.57 -10.75
CA LEU A 91 -2.62 -18.69 -10.14
C LEU A 91 -2.64 -17.31 -10.78
N ALA A 92 -2.67 -17.24 -12.12
CA ALA A 92 -2.73 -15.97 -12.83
C ALA A 92 -4.00 -15.16 -12.50
N LEU A 93 -5.16 -15.81 -12.37
CA LEU A 93 -6.39 -15.15 -11.95
C LEU A 93 -6.28 -14.63 -10.51
N ALA A 94 -5.90 -15.51 -9.58
CA ALA A 94 -5.89 -15.21 -8.15
C ALA A 94 -4.85 -14.14 -7.80
N ASP A 95 -3.65 -14.20 -8.37
CA ASP A 95 -2.54 -13.28 -8.08
C ASP A 95 -2.85 -11.84 -8.55
N ASN A 96 -3.57 -11.68 -9.67
CA ASN A 96 -4.04 -10.37 -10.12
C ASN A 96 -5.26 -9.89 -9.32
N HIS A 97 -6.28 -10.74 -9.18
CA HIS A 97 -7.53 -10.35 -8.51
C HIS A 97 -7.37 -10.04 -7.02
N THR A 98 -6.48 -10.75 -6.31
CA THR A 98 -6.18 -10.45 -4.90
C THR A 98 -5.54 -9.07 -4.71
N SER A 99 -4.87 -8.53 -5.73
CA SER A 99 -4.39 -7.14 -5.68
C SER A 99 -5.57 -6.17 -5.68
N ASP A 100 -6.57 -6.40 -6.53
CA ASP A 100 -7.74 -5.53 -6.71
C ASP A 100 -8.71 -5.53 -5.51
N THR A 101 -8.71 -6.59 -4.70
CA THR A 101 -9.60 -6.71 -3.53
C THR A 101 -9.09 -6.01 -2.27
N SER A 102 -7.88 -5.41 -2.33
CA SER A 102 -7.42 -4.45 -1.31
C SER A 102 -7.76 -3.01 -1.73
N ARG A 103 -7.57 -2.05 -0.82
CA ARG A 103 -7.78 -0.62 -1.13
C ARG A 103 -6.58 0.20 -0.72
N PHE A 104 -6.43 1.39 -1.30
CA PHE A 104 -5.39 2.31 -0.88
C PHE A 104 -5.68 2.90 0.50
N ASN A 105 -4.62 3.09 1.26
CA ASN A 105 -4.59 3.90 2.47
C ASN A 105 -4.30 5.36 2.06
N PHE A 106 -5.31 6.05 1.53
CA PHE A 106 -5.11 7.43 1.07
C PHE A 106 -4.63 8.37 2.18
N SER A 107 -4.97 8.12 3.45
CA SER A 107 -4.45 8.89 4.58
C SER A 107 -2.92 8.82 4.66
N ALA A 108 -2.36 7.60 4.66
CA ALA A 108 -0.90 7.44 4.69
C ALA A 108 -0.22 8.02 3.44
N ILE A 109 -0.87 7.94 2.28
CA ILE A 109 -0.33 8.48 1.03
C ILE A 109 -0.27 10.01 1.05
N VAL A 110 -1.33 10.69 1.48
CA VAL A 110 -1.35 12.18 1.50
C VAL A 110 -0.48 12.78 2.60
N ASP A 111 -0.17 12.01 3.64
CA ASP A 111 0.82 12.41 4.65
C ASP A 111 2.23 12.49 4.04
N ASP A 112 2.53 11.66 3.05
CA ASP A 112 3.87 11.52 2.47
C ASP A 112 4.03 12.24 1.11
N PHE A 113 2.94 12.44 0.36
CA PHE A 113 2.96 13.00 -1.00
C PHE A 113 1.93 14.11 -1.22
N ASN A 114 2.30 15.11 -2.03
CA ASN A 114 1.39 16.15 -2.48
C ASN A 114 0.56 15.71 -3.71
N LEU A 115 -0.50 16.45 -4.02
CA LEU A 115 -1.47 16.08 -5.06
C LEU A 115 -0.87 16.15 -6.48
N ASP A 116 0.05 17.08 -6.73
CA ASP A 116 0.72 17.21 -8.04
C ASP A 116 1.54 15.95 -8.36
N MET A 117 2.35 15.49 -7.39
CA MET A 117 3.11 14.25 -7.51
C MET A 117 2.18 13.05 -7.75
N LEU A 118 1.06 12.95 -7.04
CA LEU A 118 0.11 11.85 -7.24
C LEU A 118 -0.56 11.92 -8.62
N GLY A 119 -0.80 13.12 -9.13
CA GLY A 119 -1.31 13.37 -10.48
C GLY A 119 -0.37 12.87 -11.58
N GLU A 120 0.94 13.03 -11.42
CA GLU A 120 1.94 12.49 -12.37
C GLU A 120 1.87 10.95 -12.49
N TRP A 121 1.49 10.26 -11.42
CA TRP A 121 1.25 8.81 -11.41
C TRP A 121 -0.19 8.42 -11.76
N ASN A 122 -1.02 9.38 -12.16
CA ASN A 122 -2.44 9.21 -12.45
C ASN A 122 -3.22 8.57 -11.27
N LEU A 123 -2.78 8.83 -10.04
CA LEU A 123 -3.45 8.35 -8.83
C LEU A 123 -4.44 9.38 -8.33
N ASN A 124 -5.68 9.26 -8.79
CA ASN A 124 -6.77 10.12 -8.35
C ASN A 124 -7.24 9.73 -6.94
N ILE A 125 -7.32 10.71 -6.03
CA ILE A 125 -7.86 10.50 -4.69
C ILE A 125 -9.38 10.68 -4.74
N PRO A 126 -10.17 9.64 -4.39
CA PRO A 126 -11.62 9.76 -4.34
C PRO A 126 -12.03 10.88 -3.37
N ASN A 127 -12.86 11.81 -3.85
CA ASN A 127 -13.37 13.00 -3.14
C ASN A 127 -12.42 14.20 -2.98
N PHE A 128 -11.22 14.16 -3.56
CA PHE A 128 -10.41 15.37 -3.79
C PHE A 128 -10.57 15.79 -5.26
N ASN A 129 -11.76 16.27 -5.61
CA ASN A 129 -11.89 17.07 -6.84
C ASN A 129 -11.33 18.45 -6.52
N ILE A 130 -10.05 18.64 -6.83
CA ILE A 130 -9.50 19.98 -6.94
C ILE A 130 -10.15 20.56 -8.21
N ASP A 131 -11.06 21.52 -8.06
CA ASP A 131 -11.35 22.43 -9.17
C ASP A 131 -10.00 23.11 -9.47
N GLU A 132 -9.35 22.75 -10.58
CA GLU A 132 -8.08 23.37 -11.02
C GLU A 132 -8.19 24.90 -11.06
N ASP A 133 -9.38 25.41 -11.36
CA ASP A 133 -9.74 26.83 -11.36
C ASP A 133 -9.66 27.53 -9.99
N LYS A 134 -9.47 26.80 -8.89
CA LYS A 134 -9.38 27.34 -7.51
C LYS A 134 -8.02 27.12 -6.85
N LEU A 135 -7.07 26.52 -7.57
CA LEU A 135 -5.72 26.29 -7.04
C LEU A 135 -4.95 27.62 -6.86
N ASP A 136 -5.24 28.61 -7.71
CA ASP A 136 -4.63 29.95 -7.65
C ASP A 136 -5.05 30.73 -6.38
N ASP A 137 -6.26 30.51 -5.88
CA ASP A 137 -6.75 31.11 -4.62
C ASP A 137 -6.11 30.47 -3.37
N PHE A 138 -5.54 29.27 -3.51
CA PHE A 138 -4.90 28.53 -2.42
C PHE A 138 -3.43 28.97 -2.21
N PHE A 139 -2.73 29.38 -3.27
CA PHE A 139 -1.31 29.78 -3.22
C PHE A 139 -1.07 31.30 -3.29
N SER A 140 -2.07 32.12 -3.64
CA SER A 140 -1.91 33.58 -3.69
C SER A 140 -2.02 34.24 -2.30
N GLY A 141 -0.93 34.16 -1.54
CA GLY A 141 -0.75 34.95 -0.33
C GLY A 141 -0.53 36.44 -0.63
N SER A 142 -1.61 37.25 -0.70
CA SER A 142 -1.66 38.71 -0.42
C SER A 142 -3.03 39.28 -0.84
N THR A 143 -3.83 40.08 -0.11
CA THR A 143 -3.68 40.88 1.12
C THR A 143 -5.07 41.35 1.62
N GLN A 144 -5.41 41.02 2.88
CA GLN A 144 -6.34 41.68 3.86
C GLN A 144 -7.87 41.79 3.60
N PRO A 145 -8.70 42.00 4.64
CA PRO A 145 -8.81 41.24 5.89
C PRO A 145 -10.29 40.87 6.14
N ALA A 146 -10.64 39.57 6.15
CA ALA A 146 -11.96 39.12 6.55
C ALA A 146 -11.87 38.29 7.83
N SER A 147 -12.67 38.68 8.82
CA SER A 147 -12.77 38.15 10.19
C SER A 147 -12.26 36.72 10.37
N LYS A 148 -11.29 36.54 11.29
CA LYS A 148 -10.84 35.23 11.78
C LYS A 148 -12.04 34.42 12.27
N LYS A 149 -12.60 33.56 11.42
CA LYS A 149 -13.24 32.34 11.87
C LYS A 149 -12.13 31.30 11.94
N GLU A 150 -11.83 30.86 13.14
CA GLU A 150 -10.95 29.72 13.37
C GLU A 150 -11.49 28.54 12.55
N LYS A 151 -10.71 28.10 11.56
CA LYS A 151 -11.12 27.08 10.61
C LYS A 151 -10.97 25.72 11.30
N VAL A 152 -12.09 25.16 11.75
CA VAL A 152 -12.16 23.79 12.25
C VAL A 152 -12.16 22.85 11.04
N LEU A 153 -11.10 22.05 10.90
CA LEU A 153 -10.96 21.05 9.83
C LEU A 153 -11.34 19.70 10.42
N ILE A 154 -12.40 19.05 9.92
CA ILE A 154 -12.92 17.79 10.47
C ILE A 154 -12.64 16.65 9.50
N CYS A 155 -12.01 15.59 9.98
CA CYS A 155 -11.79 14.36 9.23
C CYS A 155 -13.14 13.69 8.91
N PRO A 156 -13.49 13.46 7.64
CA PRO A 156 -14.79 12.88 7.25
C PRO A 156 -14.92 11.39 7.56
N PHE A 157 -13.85 10.72 7.98
CA PHE A 157 -13.83 9.29 8.29
C PHE A 157 -13.96 8.98 9.79
N CYS A 158 -13.42 9.83 10.67
CA CYS A 158 -13.47 9.62 12.12
C CYS A 158 -14.11 10.78 12.90
N GLY A 159 -14.45 11.89 12.24
CA GLY A 159 -15.11 13.04 12.84
C GLY A 159 -14.24 13.91 13.74
N ARG A 160 -12.94 13.63 13.84
CA ARG A 160 -12.00 14.41 14.68
C ARG A 160 -11.50 15.67 14.00
N ASN A 161 -11.23 16.71 14.79
CA ASN A 161 -10.61 17.94 14.32
C ASN A 161 -9.12 17.68 14.07
N VAL A 162 -8.62 18.08 12.89
CA VAL A 162 -7.23 17.87 12.46
C VAL A 162 -6.23 18.70 13.28
N TYR A 163 -6.71 19.72 14.01
CA TYR A 163 -5.87 20.59 14.85
C TYR A 163 -6.01 20.33 16.37
N GLU A 164 -6.90 19.42 16.80
CA GLU A 164 -6.88 18.95 18.19
C GLU A 164 -5.66 18.03 18.37
N LYS A 165 -4.65 18.53 19.09
CA LYS A 165 -3.63 17.64 19.66
C LYS A 165 -4.31 16.84 20.78
N GLU A 166 -4.04 15.55 20.84
CA GLU A 166 -4.32 14.77 22.05
C GLU A 166 -3.52 15.45 23.17
N ASP A 167 -4.24 16.11 24.09
CA ASP A 167 -3.66 16.50 25.37
C ASP A 167 -3.35 15.18 26.09
N ASP A 168 -2.07 14.84 26.16
CA ASP A 168 -1.58 13.79 27.05
C ASP A 168 -1.87 14.23 28.50
N ASP A 169 -2.98 13.75 29.06
CA ASP A 169 -3.26 13.88 30.49
C ASP A 169 -2.33 12.94 31.29
N GLU A 170 -1.69 13.52 32.31
CA GLU A 170 -0.80 12.91 33.33
C GLU A 170 -1.39 11.69 34.07
#